data_AF-A0A2R5L3L5-F1
#
_entry.id   AF-A0A2R5L3L5-F1
#
_cell.length_a   1.000
_cell.length_b   1.000
_cell.length_c   1.000
_cell.angle_alpha   90.00
_cell.angle_beta   90.00
_cell.angle_gamma   90.00
#
_symmetry.space_group_name_H-M   'P 1'
#
loop_
_entity.id
_entity.type
_entity.pdbx_description
1 polymer ?
#
loop_
_entity_poly.entity_id
_entity_poly.type
_entity_poly.pdbx_seq_one_letter_code
_entity_poly.pdbx_strand_id
1 'polypeptide(L)'
;GKGTLTVIKDMGLKEPYVGISQMVSGEIGEDIAYYYYTSEQIPSVVVLGVSLGSDMRVKNAGGYMIQLLPNASESFIAKLEAKIKVMRPMTELLAGGMSLKG
;
A
#
# COMPACT_ATOMS: atom_id res chain seq x y z
N GLY A 1 -13.99 -3.63 10.51
CA GLY A 1 -15.42 -3.23 10.63
C GLY A 1 -15.78 -2.32 9.49
N LYS A 2 -17.07 -2.08 9.21
CA LYS A 2 -17.47 -1.10 8.18
C LYS A 2 -16.99 0.28 8.60
N GLY A 3 -16.20 0.93 7.75
CA GLY A 3 -15.58 2.21 8.03
C GLY A 3 -15.18 2.90 6.73
N THR A 4 -14.70 4.12 6.86
CA THR A 4 -14.25 4.93 5.72
C THR A 4 -12.79 5.31 5.89
N LEU A 5 -12.02 5.20 4.81
CA LEU A 5 -10.70 5.80 4.70
C LEU A 5 -10.85 7.21 4.14
N THR A 6 -10.36 8.21 4.88
CA THR A 6 -10.30 9.61 4.40
C THR A 6 -8.85 9.99 4.16
N VAL A 7 -8.55 10.45 2.96
CA VAL A 7 -7.23 10.93 2.54
C VAL A 7 -7.31 12.43 2.31
N ILE A 8 -6.53 13.19 3.07
CA ILE A 8 -6.43 14.64 2.96
C ILE A 8 -5.05 14.97 2.41
N LYS A 9 -5.00 15.60 1.25
CA LYS A 9 -3.77 16.08 0.62
C LYS A 9 -3.73 17.60 0.71
N ASP A 10 -2.84 18.10 1.55
CA ASP A 10 -2.46 19.51 1.49
C ASP A 10 -1.44 19.71 0.38
N MET A 11 -1.83 20.47 -0.64
CA MET A 11 -1.00 20.78 -1.81
C MET A 11 -0.60 22.27 -1.83
N GLY A 12 -0.75 22.99 -0.71
CA GLY A 12 -0.52 24.44 -0.66
C GLY A 12 -1.53 25.26 -1.47
N LEU A 13 -2.68 24.65 -1.80
CA LEU A 13 -3.81 25.32 -2.44
C LEU A 13 -4.69 25.99 -1.38
N LYS A 14 -5.69 26.76 -1.83
CA LYS A 14 -6.62 27.46 -0.93
C LYS A 14 -7.38 26.49 -0.01
N GLU A 15 -7.78 25.34 -0.54
CA GLU A 15 -8.44 24.27 0.20
C GLU A 15 -7.72 22.94 -0.08
N PRO A 16 -7.61 22.04 0.92
CA PRO A 16 -6.99 20.73 0.71
C PRO A 16 -7.87 19.85 -0.18
N TYR A 17 -7.23 18.93 -0.90
CA TYR A 17 -7.96 17.88 -1.60
C TYR A 17 -8.36 16.80 -0.60
N VAL A 18 -9.64 16.46 -0.55
CA VAL A 18 -10.19 15.44 0.36
C VAL A 18 -10.83 14.33 -0.46
N GLY A 19 -10.27 13.12 -0.34
CA GLY A 19 -10.82 11.89 -0.92
C GLY A 19 -11.35 10.96 0.16
N ILE A 20 -12.47 10.28 -0.11
CA ILE A 20 -13.10 9.33 0.82
C ILE A 20 -13.38 8.02 0.07
N SER A 21 -13.00 6.90 0.69
CA SER A 21 -13.32 5.56 0.21
C SER A 21 -13.89 4.69 1.34
N GLN A 22 -14.68 3.69 0.99
CA GLN A 22 -15.05 2.63 1.94
C GLN A 22 -13.84 1.75 2.23
N MET A 23 -13.72 1.30 3.48
CA MET A 23 -12.79 0.22 3.84
C MET A 23 -13.36 -1.11 3.36
N VAL A 24 -12.55 -1.89 2.66
CA VAL A 24 -12.95 -3.12 1.99
C VAL A 24 -12.56 -4.36 2.79
N SER A 25 -11.40 -4.34 3.47
CA SER A 25 -10.94 -5.47 4.28
C SER A 25 -10.63 -5.10 5.72
N GLY A 26 -10.20 -3.85 5.97
CA GLY A 26 -9.64 -3.45 7.26
C GLY A 26 -8.13 -3.60 7.36
N GLU A 27 -7.50 -4.21 6.35
CA GLU A 27 -6.05 -4.21 6.20
C GLU A 27 -5.63 -2.90 5.54
N ILE A 28 -4.87 -2.07 6.27
CA ILE A 28 -4.53 -0.70 5.86
C ILE A 28 -3.93 -0.64 4.45
N GLY A 29 -3.06 -1.59 4.08
CA GLY A 29 -2.47 -1.63 2.75
C GLY A 29 -3.51 -1.83 1.65
N GLU A 30 -4.42 -2.78 1.83
CA GLU A 30 -5.47 -3.07 0.86
C GLU A 30 -6.47 -1.92 0.74
N ASP A 31 -6.86 -1.31 1.87
CA ASP A 31 -7.78 -0.18 1.89
C ASP A 31 -7.17 1.07 1.19
N ILE A 32 -5.85 1.32 1.36
CA ILE A 32 -5.15 2.39 0.63
C ILE A 32 -5.03 2.07 -0.86
N ALA A 33 -4.69 0.83 -1.23
CA ALA A 33 -4.62 0.41 -2.63
C ALA A 33 -5.98 0.59 -3.32
N TYR A 34 -7.06 0.22 -2.63
CA TYR A 34 -8.43 0.41 -3.10
C TYR A 34 -8.78 1.88 -3.29
N TYR A 35 -8.42 2.76 -2.35
CA TYR A 35 -8.59 4.21 -2.49
C TYR A 35 -7.93 4.76 -3.78
N TYR A 36 -6.67 4.40 -4.04
CA TYR A 36 -6.00 4.85 -5.26
C TYR A 36 -6.67 4.30 -6.52
N TYR A 37 -7.15 3.06 -6.49
CA TYR A 37 -7.87 2.47 -7.61
C TYR A 37 -9.20 3.19 -7.88
N THR A 38 -10.01 3.44 -6.87
CA THR A 38 -11.36 4.00 -7.06
C THR A 38 -11.41 5.52 -7.15
N SER A 39 -10.63 6.23 -6.34
CA SER A 39 -10.71 7.69 -6.21
C SER A 39 -9.71 8.40 -7.11
N GLU A 40 -8.52 7.84 -7.30
CA GLU A 40 -7.46 8.46 -8.12
C GLU A 40 -7.35 7.83 -9.51
N GLN A 41 -8.03 6.71 -9.76
CA GLN A 41 -7.92 5.92 -10.99
C GLN A 41 -6.47 5.47 -11.28
N ILE A 42 -5.71 5.17 -10.21
CA ILE A 42 -4.33 4.70 -10.28
C ILE A 42 -4.28 3.28 -9.71
N PRO A 43 -4.19 2.24 -10.56
CA PRO A 43 -3.94 0.88 -10.10
C PRO A 43 -2.68 0.84 -9.24
N SER A 44 -2.85 0.45 -7.98
CA SER A 44 -1.81 0.55 -6.95
C SER A 44 -1.73 -0.74 -6.15
N VAL A 45 -0.50 -1.11 -5.78
CA VAL A 45 -0.21 -2.19 -4.84
C VAL A 45 0.45 -1.56 -3.64
N VAL A 46 -0.04 -1.86 -2.44
CA VAL A 46 0.52 -1.36 -1.19
C VAL A 46 0.76 -2.56 -0.28
N VAL A 47 2.02 -2.76 0.09
CA VAL A 47 2.43 -3.83 1.00
C VAL A 47 3.06 -3.20 2.23
N LEU A 48 2.54 -3.54 3.40
CA LEU A 48 3.01 -3.06 4.69
C LEU A 48 3.31 -4.27 5.58
N GLY A 49 4.29 -4.15 6.47
CA GLY A 49 4.62 -5.18 7.44
C GLY A 49 5.23 -4.60 8.69
N VAL A 50 4.76 -5.09 9.84
CA VAL A 50 5.28 -4.74 11.17
C VAL A 50 5.56 -6.03 11.93
N SER A 51 6.75 -6.13 12.50
CA SER A 51 7.16 -7.24 13.36
C SER A 51 7.43 -6.71 14.76
N LEU A 52 6.84 -7.36 15.77
CA LEU A 52 7.02 -7.04 17.17
C LEU A 52 7.98 -8.04 17.84
N GLY A 53 8.78 -7.55 18.78
CA GLY A 53 9.56 -8.36 19.69
C GLY A 53 8.70 -8.96 20.81
N SER A 54 9.30 -9.83 21.62
CA SER A 54 8.65 -10.43 22.80
C SER A 54 8.28 -9.40 23.87
N ASP A 55 8.92 -8.22 23.87
CA ASP A 55 8.63 -7.08 24.73
C ASP A 55 7.57 -6.13 24.15
N MET A 56 6.87 -6.56 23.08
CA MET A 56 5.89 -5.78 22.33
C MET A 56 6.43 -4.51 21.66
N ARG A 57 7.76 -4.34 21.60
CA ARG A 57 8.36 -3.24 20.82
C ARG A 57 8.45 -3.61 19.35
N VAL A 58 8.36 -2.59 18.49
CA VAL A 58 8.59 -2.76 17.05
C VAL A 58 10.04 -3.16 16.83
N LYS A 59 10.24 -4.35 16.25
CA LYS A 59 11.54 -4.85 15.82
C LYS A 59 11.87 -4.34 14.42
N ASN A 60 10.91 -4.46 13.51
CA ASN A 60 11.03 -4.05 12.11
C ASN A 60 9.67 -3.52 11.65
N ALA A 61 9.65 -2.44 10.89
CA ALA A 61 8.46 -1.97 10.18
C ALA A 61 8.86 -1.40 8.82
N GLY A 62 8.02 -1.62 7.82
CA GLY A 62 8.28 -1.10 6.48
C GLY A 62 7.27 -1.58 5.47
N GLY A 63 7.44 -1.14 4.24
CA GLY A 63 6.53 -1.43 3.16
C GLY A 63 6.97 -0.80 1.86
N TYR A 64 6.25 -1.13 0.79
CA TYR A 64 6.43 -0.53 -0.52
C TYR A 64 5.08 -0.27 -1.16
N MET A 65 5.04 0.75 -2.02
CA MET A 65 3.90 1.05 -2.87
C MET A 65 4.36 1.07 -4.32
N ILE A 66 3.62 0.38 -5.18
CA ILE A 66 3.84 0.36 -6.63
C ILE A 66 2.60 0.95 -7.28
N GLN A 67 2.78 2.02 -8.03
CA GLN A 67 1.70 2.64 -8.79
C GLN A 67 1.98 2.48 -10.27
N LEU A 68 0.97 2.01 -10.99
CA LEU A 68 1.08 1.86 -12.43
C LEU A 68 0.79 3.19 -13.10
N LEU A 69 1.68 3.58 -14.02
CA LEU A 69 1.45 4.74 -14.88
C LEU A 69 0.26 4.47 -15.81
N PRO A 70 -0.41 5.54 -16.30
CA PRO A 70 -1.44 5.41 -17.31
C PRO A 70 -0.96 4.57 -18.49
N ASN A 71 -1.86 3.74 -19.04
CA ASN A 71 -1.59 2.86 -20.19
C ASN A 71 -0.60 1.71 -19.92
N ALA A 72 -0.33 1.34 -18.67
CA ALA A 72 0.33 0.07 -18.37
C ALA A 72 -0.46 -1.11 -19.00
N SER A 73 0.24 -2.01 -19.70
CA SER A 73 -0.43 -3.11 -20.41
C SER A 73 -1.02 -4.14 -19.44
N GLU A 74 -2.17 -4.72 -19.79
CA GLU A 74 -2.81 -5.78 -18.98
C GLU A 74 -1.87 -6.96 -18.73
N SER A 75 -1.03 -7.31 -19.72
CA SER A 75 -0.03 -8.37 -19.57
C SER A 75 1.05 -8.03 -18.55
N PHE A 76 1.41 -6.75 -18.39
CA PHE A 76 2.32 -6.31 -17.33
C PHE A 76 1.64 -6.33 -15.97
N ILE A 77 0.38 -5.86 -15.89
CA ILE A 77 -0.44 -5.88 -14.66
C ILE A 77 -0.53 -7.31 -14.11
N ALA A 78 -0.93 -8.28 -14.95
CA ALA A 78 -1.07 -9.68 -14.55
C ALA A 78 0.26 -10.29 -14.06
N LYS A 79 1.38 -9.96 -14.72
CA LYS A 79 2.72 -10.41 -14.31
C LYS A 79 3.13 -9.81 -12.96
N LEU A 80 2.82 -8.52 -12.73
CA LEU A 80 3.11 -7.83 -11.48
C LEU A 80 2.32 -8.48 -10.33
N GLU A 81 1.02 -8.68 -10.49
CA GLU A 81 0.17 -9.33 -9.49
C GLU A 81 0.65 -10.74 -9.15
N ALA A 82 0.98 -11.54 -10.16
CA ALA A 82 1.50 -12.90 -9.97
C ALA A 82 2.81 -12.91 -9.17
N LYS A 83 3.72 -11.96 -9.46
CA LYS A 83 4.97 -11.81 -8.69
C LYS A 83 4.72 -11.40 -7.24
N ILE A 84 3.76 -10.50 -6.99
CA ILE A 84 3.45 -10.05 -5.63
C ILE A 84 2.85 -11.18 -4.80
N LYS A 85 1.97 -12.01 -5.38
CA LYS A 85 1.35 -13.15 -4.69
C LYS A 85 2.35 -14.19 -4.17
N VAL A 86 3.51 -14.32 -4.83
CA VAL A 86 4.56 -15.28 -4.44
C VAL A 86 5.70 -14.62 -3.67
N MET A 87 5.65 -13.31 -3.43
CA MET A 87 6.66 -12.63 -2.62
C MET A 87 6.50 -13.00 -1.16
N ARG A 88 7.63 -13.16 -0.47
CA ARG A 88 7.64 -13.35 0.99
C ARG A 88 7.03 -12.13 1.69
N PRO A 89 6.40 -12.31 2.86
CA PRO A 89 5.91 -11.21 3.68
C PRO A 89 6.97 -10.14 3.92
N MET A 90 6.58 -8.88 3.95
CA MET A 90 7.51 -7.76 4.13
C MET A 90 8.32 -7.86 5.42
N THR A 91 7.72 -8.37 6.50
CA THR A 91 8.41 -8.61 7.78
C THR A 91 9.56 -9.60 7.66
N GLU A 92 9.41 -10.66 6.86
CA GLU A 92 10.49 -11.61 6.57
C GLU A 92 11.58 -10.99 5.71
N LEU A 93 11.19 -10.19 4.71
CA LEU A 93 12.13 -9.46 3.86
C LEU A 93 12.99 -8.50 4.70
N LEU A 94 12.36 -7.73 5.60
CA LEU A 94 13.05 -6.83 6.52
C LEU A 94 13.94 -7.58 7.52
N ALA A 95 13.49 -8.72 8.04
CA ALA A 95 14.28 -9.54 8.95
C ALA A 95 15.52 -10.14 8.25
N GLY A 96 15.42 -10.45 6.96
CA GLY A 96 16.51 -10.93 6.12
C GLY A 96 17.52 -9.86 5.71
N GLY A 97 17.43 -8.63 6.25
CA GLY A 97 18.37 -7.54 5.98
C GLY A 97 18.14 -6.84 4.64
N MET A 98 16.98 -7.03 4.00
CA MET A 98 16.63 -6.28 2.80
C MET A 98 16.53 -4.78 3.14
N SER A 99 17.40 -3.99 2.53
CA SER A 99 17.25 -2.53 2.52
C SER A 99 16.43 -2.13 1.30
N LEU A 100 15.43 -1.27 1.53
CA LEU A 100 14.74 -0.60 0.44
C LEU A 100 15.73 0.43 -0.13
N LYS A 101 16.25 0.18 -1.34
CA LYS A 101 17.00 1.19 -2.08
C LYS A 101 16.01 2.03 -2.88
N GLY A 102 15.97 3.33 -2.57
CA GLY A 102 15.26 4.34 -3.35
C GLY A 102 16.07 4.77 -4.56
#